data_AF-A0A3C1F5M4-F1
#
_entry.id   AF-A0A3C1F5M4-F1
#
_cell.length_a   1.000
_cell.length_b   1.000
_cell.length_c   1.000
_cell.angle_alpha   90.00
_cell.angle_beta   90.00
_cell.angle_gamma   90.00
#
_symmetry.space_group_name_H-M   'P 1'
#
loop_
_entity.id
_entity.type
_entity.pdbx_description
1 polymer ?
#
loop_
_entity_poly.entity_id
_entity_poly.type
_entity_poly.pdbx_seq_one_letter_code
_entity_poly.pdbx_strand_id
1 'polypeptide(L)'
;MDLRLIRIGFIVIGGLLGVQFGGHTVSPSWVWGAIGVAAGAVLVAFEALLHRVGRLSVRGFSAAVFGLLFGLVMAKMVSDAIGLAALDAGTMGVTRVIVTWVFAYIGMVMALRGRDEFNIVIPYVRLTRHDRGQELHLVDTSAIIDG
;
A
#
# COMPACT_ATOMS: atom_id res chain seq x y z
N MET A 1 -12.74 15.43 10.98
CA MET A 1 -12.56 14.40 12.03
C MET A 1 -11.07 14.16 12.15
N ASP A 2 -10.49 14.49 13.30
CA ASP A 2 -9.04 14.47 13.45
C ASP A 2 -8.53 13.04 13.63
N LEU A 3 -7.44 12.68 12.93
CA LEU A 3 -6.79 11.36 12.99
C LEU A 3 -6.44 10.93 14.44
N ARG A 4 -6.29 11.91 15.33
CA ARG A 4 -6.08 11.71 16.77
C ARG A 4 -7.23 10.96 17.44
N LEU A 5 -8.48 11.22 17.04
CA LEU A 5 -9.66 10.59 17.61
C LEU A 5 -9.72 9.10 17.26
N ILE A 6 -9.35 8.75 16.02
CA ILE A 6 -9.25 7.36 15.56
C ILE A 6 -8.17 6.61 16.34
N ARG A 7 -6.99 7.22 16.53
CA ARG A 7 -5.87 6.61 17.28
C ARG A 7 -6.24 6.32 18.73
N ILE A 8 -6.87 7.28 19.41
CA ILE A 8 -7.33 7.10 20.80
C ILE A 8 -8.38 5.98 20.85
N GLY A 9 -9.32 5.95 19.89
CA GLY A 9 -10.32 4.88 19.79
C GLY A 9 -9.69 3.48 19.69
N PHE A 10 -8.68 3.30 18.84
CA PHE A 10 -7.99 2.00 18.70
C PHE A 10 -7.24 1.57 19.96
N ILE A 11 -6.64 2.51 20.70
CA ILE A 11 -5.96 2.20 21.97
C ILE A 11 -6.98 1.76 23.04
N VAL A 12 -8.13 2.45 23.12
CA VAL A 12 -9.21 2.10 24.04
C VAL A 12 -9.81 0.74 23.70
N ILE A 13 -10.08 0.48 22.43
CA ILE A 13 -10.57 -0.83 21.95
C ILE A 13 -9.56 -1.93 22.26
N GLY A 14 -8.26 -1.68 22.04
CA GLY A 14 -7.19 -2.62 22.41
C GLY A 14 -7.21 -2.98 23.90
N GLY A 15 -7.35 -1.98 24.78
CA GLY A 15 -7.49 -2.21 26.22
C GLY A 15 -8.74 -3.00 26.60
N LEU A 16 -9.89 -2.68 26.00
CA LEU A 16 -11.15 -3.41 26.22
C LEU A 16 -11.05 -4.87 25.77
N LEU A 17 -10.48 -5.12 24.58
CA LEU A 17 -10.22 -6.47 24.09
C LEU A 17 -9.27 -7.22 25.03
N GLY A 18 -8.20 -6.56 25.49
CA GLY A 18 -7.28 -7.12 26.48
C GLY A 18 -8.00 -7.61 27.74
N VAL A 19 -8.84 -6.79 28.35
CA VAL A 19 -9.63 -7.19 29.54
C VAL A 19 -10.56 -8.37 29.24
N GLN A 20 -11.20 -8.40 28.07
CA GLN A 20 -12.10 -9.50 27.68
C GLN A 20 -11.35 -10.83 27.48
N PHE A 21 -10.20 -10.80 26.79
CA PHE A 21 -9.36 -11.98 26.62
C PHE A 21 -8.77 -12.48 27.95
N GLY A 22 -8.38 -11.54 28.82
CA GLY A 22 -7.82 -11.84 30.13
C GLY A 22 -8.80 -12.38 31.14
N GLY A 23 -10.09 -12.02 31.03
CA GLY A 23 -11.15 -12.46 31.93
C GLY A 23 -11.37 -13.98 31.97
N HIS A 24 -10.86 -14.71 30.98
CA HIS A 24 -10.91 -16.18 30.91
C HIS A 24 -9.68 -16.88 31.50
N THR A 25 -8.71 -16.14 32.04
CA THR A 25 -7.43 -16.66 32.57
C THR A 25 -7.24 -16.33 34.06
N VAL A 26 -6.38 -17.08 34.74
CA VAL A 26 -6.17 -17.04 36.22
C VAL A 26 -5.52 -15.75 36.73
N SER A 27 -5.04 -14.89 35.83
CA SER A 27 -4.34 -13.64 36.16
C SER A 27 -5.28 -12.44 36.32
N PRO A 28 -4.86 -11.37 37.02
CA PRO A 28 -5.68 -10.18 37.18
C PRO A 28 -6.05 -9.53 35.84
N SER A 29 -7.33 -9.20 35.68
CA SER A 29 -7.90 -8.64 34.45
C SER A 29 -7.23 -7.33 33.98
N TRP A 30 -6.68 -6.54 34.93
CA TRP A 30 -5.98 -5.29 34.62
C TRP A 30 -4.66 -5.52 33.86
N VAL A 31 -3.98 -6.66 34.05
CA VAL A 31 -2.72 -6.98 33.35
C VAL A 31 -2.97 -7.16 31.86
N TRP A 32 -4.03 -7.87 31.50
CA TRP A 32 -4.40 -8.06 30.11
C TRP A 32 -4.94 -6.79 29.46
N GLY A 33 -5.64 -5.95 30.23
CA GLY A 33 -5.98 -4.60 29.79
C GLY A 33 -4.74 -3.78 29.42
N ALA A 34 -3.68 -3.83 30.25
CA ALA A 34 -2.42 -3.15 29.97
C ALA A 34 -1.71 -3.71 28.72
N ILE A 35 -1.71 -5.03 28.52
CA ILE A 35 -1.19 -5.67 27.30
C ILE A 35 -1.97 -5.21 26.06
N GLY A 36 -3.31 -5.16 26.16
CA GLY A 36 -4.18 -4.69 25.09
C GLY A 36 -3.94 -3.22 24.71
N VAL A 37 -3.76 -2.35 25.70
CA VAL A 37 -3.37 -0.94 25.49
C VAL A 37 -1.98 -0.86 24.85
N ALA A 38 -1.00 -1.65 25.31
CA ALA A 38 0.33 -1.68 24.74
C ALA A 38 0.31 -2.14 23.27
N ALA A 39 -0.45 -3.18 22.95
CA ALA A 39 -0.64 -3.64 21.57
C ALA A 39 -1.30 -2.56 20.70
N GLY A 40 -2.34 -1.89 21.21
CA GLY A 40 -2.97 -0.76 20.53
C GLY A 40 -2.00 0.42 20.29
N ALA A 41 -1.14 0.72 21.27
CA ALA A 41 -0.12 1.76 21.14
C ALA A 41 0.95 1.39 20.11
N VAL A 42 1.38 0.12 20.06
CA VAL A 42 2.30 -0.39 19.03
C VAL A 42 1.68 -0.28 17.64
N LEU A 43 0.40 -0.61 17.48
CA LEU A 43 -0.32 -0.48 16.21
C LEU A 43 -0.38 0.98 15.74
N VAL A 44 -0.71 1.92 16.65
CA VAL A 44 -0.70 3.36 16.35
C VAL A 44 0.72 3.86 16.04
N ALA A 45 1.74 3.38 16.75
CA ALA A 45 3.12 3.73 16.47
C ALA A 45 3.58 3.22 15.10
N PHE A 46 3.15 2.02 14.70
CA PHE A 46 3.40 1.46 13.39
C PHE A 46 2.73 2.28 12.29
N GLU A 47 1.45 2.66 12.44
CA GLU A 47 0.77 3.58 11.52
C GLU A 47 1.50 4.92 11.40
N ALA A 48 1.91 5.52 12.53
CA ALA A 48 2.66 6.76 12.53
C ALA A 48 4.02 6.63 11.84
N LEU A 49 4.71 5.48 12.00
CA LEU A 49 5.96 5.18 11.31
C LEU A 49 5.75 5.06 9.79
N LEU A 50 4.71 4.35 9.36
CA LEU A 50 4.35 4.22 7.93
C LEU A 50 4.05 5.59 7.31
N HIS A 51 3.34 6.46 8.04
CA HIS A 51 3.08 7.83 7.59
C HIS A 51 4.38 8.67 7.55
N ARG A 52 5.29 8.50 8.52
CA ARG A 52 6.57 9.23 8.58
C ARG A 52 7.55 8.81 7.48
N VAL A 53 7.56 7.53 7.12
CA VAL A 53 8.37 6.98 5.99
C VAL A 53 7.81 7.44 4.64
N GLY A 54 6.57 7.94 4.60
CA GLY A 54 6.17 8.98 3.64
C GLY A 54 6.00 8.57 2.19
N ARG A 55 5.82 7.28 1.85
CA ARG A 55 5.65 6.84 0.44
C ARG A 55 4.64 5.73 0.17
N LEU A 56 3.78 5.37 1.13
CA LEU A 56 2.70 4.43 0.86
C LEU A 56 1.54 5.15 0.16
N SER A 57 1.71 5.37 -1.15
CA SER A 57 0.62 5.75 -2.02
C SER A 57 -0.40 4.62 -2.06
N VAL A 58 -1.69 4.94 -1.96
CA VAL A 58 -2.81 3.98 -2.11
C VAL A 58 -2.67 3.20 -3.42
N ARG A 59 -2.19 3.86 -4.49
CA ARG A 59 -1.91 3.24 -5.79
C ARG A 59 -0.78 2.19 -5.74
N GLY A 60 0.19 2.39 -4.85
CA GLY A 60 1.29 1.46 -4.65
C GLY A 60 0.89 0.25 -3.84
N PHE A 61 0.12 0.50 -2.79
CA PHE A 61 -0.45 -0.57 -2.00
C PHE A 61 -1.39 -1.45 -2.84
N SER A 62 -2.30 -0.85 -3.62
CA SER A 62 -3.18 -1.63 -4.50
C SER A 62 -2.40 -2.42 -5.54
N ALA A 63 -1.43 -1.80 -6.21
CA ALA A 63 -0.55 -2.50 -7.16
C ALA A 63 0.20 -3.66 -6.51
N ALA A 64 0.78 -3.46 -5.32
CA ALA A 64 1.48 -4.52 -4.58
C ALA A 64 0.56 -5.70 -4.24
N VAL A 65 -0.67 -5.43 -3.79
CA VAL A 65 -1.66 -6.47 -3.45
C VAL A 65 -2.09 -7.25 -4.70
N PHE A 66 -2.35 -6.55 -5.82
CA PHE A 66 -2.66 -7.21 -7.09
C PHE A 66 -1.49 -8.07 -7.59
N GLY A 67 -0.27 -7.54 -7.53
CA GLY A 67 0.95 -8.28 -7.89
C GLY A 67 1.18 -9.49 -7.02
N LEU A 68 0.95 -9.37 -5.71
CA LEU A 68 1.03 -10.49 -4.77
C LEU A 68 -0.02 -11.56 -5.10
N LEU A 69 -1.27 -11.18 -5.33
CA LEU A 69 -2.34 -12.11 -5.68
C LEU A 69 -2.02 -12.86 -6.99
N PHE A 70 -1.57 -12.13 -8.02
CA PHE A 70 -1.14 -12.73 -9.27
C PHE A 70 0.05 -13.69 -9.07
N GLY A 71 1.03 -13.27 -8.27
CA GLY A 71 2.18 -14.10 -7.89
C GLY A 71 1.75 -15.39 -7.19
N LEU A 72 0.81 -15.33 -6.24
CA LEU A 72 0.29 -16.51 -5.55
C LEU A 72 -0.46 -17.47 -6.49
N VAL A 73 -1.24 -16.94 -7.44
CA VAL A 73 -1.91 -17.76 -8.46
C VAL A 73 -0.87 -18.47 -9.34
N MET A 74 0.15 -17.75 -9.82
CA MET A 74 1.23 -18.34 -10.63
C MET A 74 2.03 -19.37 -9.84
N ALA A 75 2.35 -19.08 -8.57
CA ALA A 75 3.02 -20.03 -7.70
C ALA A 75 2.25 -21.34 -7.56
N LYS A 76 0.93 -21.24 -7.41
CA LYS A 76 0.04 -22.41 -7.29
C LYS A 76 0.03 -23.22 -8.58
N MET A 77 -0.12 -22.57 -9.74
CA MET A 77 -0.07 -23.24 -11.04
C MET A 77 1.26 -23.95 -11.29
N VAL A 78 2.38 -23.28 -11.01
CA VAL A 78 3.73 -23.86 -11.17
C VAL A 78 3.95 -25.01 -10.18
N SER A 79 3.53 -24.83 -8.93
CA SER A 79 3.59 -25.90 -7.93
C SER A 79 2.78 -27.12 -8.35
N ASP A 80 1.59 -26.94 -8.91
CA ASP A 80 0.75 -28.05 -9.36
C ASP A 80 1.35 -28.74 -10.59
N ALA A 81 1.96 -27.99 -11.51
CA ALA A 81 2.69 -28.54 -12.65
C ALA A 81 3.89 -29.38 -12.20
N ILE A 82 4.69 -28.90 -11.24
CA ILE A 82 5.81 -29.67 -10.65
C ILE A 82 5.29 -30.93 -9.94
N GLY A 83 4.10 -30.87 -9.34
CA GLY A 83 3.47 -31.99 -8.65
C GLY A 83 3.15 -33.18 -9.55
N LEU A 84 3.06 -32.96 -10.87
CA LEU A 84 2.87 -34.04 -11.85
C LEU A 84 4.12 -34.93 -12.01
N ALA A 85 5.31 -34.46 -11.58
CA ALA A 85 6.56 -35.18 -11.70
C ALA A 85 6.78 -36.27 -10.62
N ALA A 86 5.72 -36.65 -9.88
CA ALA A 86 5.75 -37.69 -8.84
C ALA A 86 6.88 -37.53 -7.80
N LEU A 87 7.06 -36.31 -7.29
CA LEU A 87 8.02 -36.02 -6.22
C LEU A 87 7.57 -36.59 -4.87
N ASP A 88 8.54 -36.91 -4.02
CA ASP A 88 8.30 -37.23 -2.62
C ASP A 88 7.60 -36.09 -1.87
N ALA A 89 6.72 -36.44 -0.92
CA ALA A 89 5.86 -35.48 -0.22
C ALA A 89 6.66 -34.42 0.55
N GLY A 90 7.81 -34.78 1.14
CA GLY A 90 8.67 -33.84 1.85
C GLY A 90 9.30 -32.82 0.91
N THR A 91 9.84 -33.30 -0.21
CA THR A 91 10.44 -32.45 -1.26
C THR A 91 9.40 -31.54 -1.91
N MET A 92 8.18 -32.02 -2.10
CA MET A 92 7.08 -31.25 -2.66
C MET A 92 6.65 -30.09 -1.75
N GLY A 93 6.60 -30.30 -0.44
CA GLY A 93 6.29 -29.25 0.55
C GLY A 93 7.31 -28.11 0.50
N VAL A 94 8.60 -28.45 0.53
CA VAL A 94 9.69 -27.47 0.45
C VAL A 94 9.64 -26.71 -0.88
N THR A 95 9.43 -27.42 -1.98
CA THR A 95 9.35 -26.81 -3.31
C THR A 95 8.19 -25.82 -3.41
N ARG A 96 7.00 -26.17 -2.88
CA ARG A 96 5.84 -25.26 -2.83
C ARG A 96 6.14 -23.96 -2.08
N VAL A 97 6.83 -24.06 -0.95
CA VAL A 97 7.21 -22.87 -0.16
C VAL A 97 8.18 -21.98 -0.95
N ILE A 98 9.21 -22.58 -1.55
CA ILE A 98 10.20 -21.85 -2.34
C ILE A 98 9.53 -21.16 -3.54
N VAL A 99 8.73 -21.90 -4.31
CA VAL A 99 8.00 -21.38 -5.48
C VAL A 99 7.06 -20.24 -5.06
N THR A 100 6.28 -20.43 -4.00
CA THR A 100 5.38 -19.38 -3.47
C THR A 100 6.13 -18.13 -3.07
N TRP A 101 7.25 -18.27 -2.36
CA TRP A 101 8.05 -17.14 -1.94
C TRP A 101 8.64 -16.36 -3.13
N VAL A 102 9.19 -17.07 -4.11
CA VAL A 102 9.77 -16.47 -5.33
C VAL A 102 8.70 -15.72 -6.13
N PHE A 103 7.56 -16.37 -6.42
CA PHE A 103 6.52 -15.76 -7.23
C PHE A 103 5.78 -14.63 -6.52
N ALA A 104 5.60 -14.72 -5.19
CA ALA A 104 5.07 -13.62 -4.39
C ALA A 104 5.96 -12.36 -4.50
N TYR A 105 7.29 -12.54 -4.41
CA TYR A 105 8.24 -11.44 -4.54
C TYR A 105 8.24 -10.85 -5.96
N ILE A 106 8.40 -11.68 -6.99
CA ILE A 106 8.45 -11.22 -8.38
C ILE A 106 7.12 -10.56 -8.76
N GLY A 107 5.98 -11.15 -8.41
CA GLY A 107 4.65 -10.58 -8.66
C GLY A 107 4.48 -9.20 -8.04
N MET A 108 4.87 -9.03 -6.78
CA MET A 108 4.83 -7.74 -6.09
C MET A 108 5.76 -6.71 -6.74
N VAL A 109 7.01 -7.09 -7.05
CA VAL A 109 7.99 -6.19 -7.68
C VAL A 109 7.55 -5.77 -9.08
N MET A 110 7.05 -6.69 -9.90
CA MET A 110 6.55 -6.37 -11.24
C MET A 110 5.37 -5.40 -11.19
N ALA A 111 4.39 -5.65 -10.31
CA ALA A 111 3.25 -4.74 -10.19
C ALA A 111 3.64 -3.36 -9.63
N LEU A 112 4.58 -3.32 -8.68
CA LEU A 112 5.11 -2.07 -8.14
C LEU A 112 5.99 -1.28 -9.12
N ARG A 113 6.61 -1.93 -10.11
CA ARG A 113 7.35 -1.25 -11.18
C ARG A 113 6.42 -0.80 -12.31
N GLY A 114 5.49 -1.65 -12.73
CA GLY A 114 4.54 -1.36 -13.81
C GLY A 114 3.53 -0.26 -13.48
N ARG A 115 3.27 0.01 -12.19
CA ARG A 115 2.32 1.05 -11.77
C ARG A 115 2.66 2.46 -12.28
N ASP A 116 3.93 2.77 -12.52
CA ASP A 116 4.36 4.09 -12.99
C ASP A 116 4.23 4.22 -14.52
N GLU A 117 4.33 3.11 -15.26
CA GLU A 117 4.08 3.06 -16.71
C GLU A 117 2.60 3.29 -17.06
N PHE A 118 1.67 2.89 -16.20
CA PHE A 118 0.23 3.15 -16.39
C PHE A 118 -0.16 4.63 -16.23
N ASN A 119 0.69 5.48 -15.65
CA ASN A 119 0.39 6.90 -15.46
C ASN A 119 0.60 7.74 -16.74
N ILE A 120 1.12 7.15 -17.82
CA ILE A 120 1.29 7.80 -19.14
C ILE A 120 -0.01 7.77 -19.98
N VAL A 121 -0.98 6.91 -19.64
CA VAL A 121 -2.19 6.72 -20.47
C VAL A 121 -3.22 7.85 -20.31
N ILE A 122 -3.19 8.60 -19.20
CA ILE A 122 -4.08 9.75 -19.01
C ILE A 122 -3.22 11.00 -18.79
N PRO A 123 -2.81 11.70 -19.85
CA PRO A 123 -2.31 13.06 -19.70
C PRO A 123 -3.46 13.88 -19.13
N TYR A 124 -3.35 14.28 -17.88
CA TYR A 124 -4.29 15.21 -17.28
C TYR A 124 -4.04 16.56 -17.93
N VAL A 125 -4.67 16.80 -19.08
CA VAL A 125 -4.64 18.09 -19.75
C VAL A 125 -5.40 19.05 -18.86
N ARG A 126 -4.68 19.71 -17.93
CA ARG A 126 -5.22 20.90 -17.29
C ARG A 126 -5.38 21.91 -18.40
N LEU A 127 -6.62 22.11 -18.84
CA LEU A 127 -7.00 23.29 -19.61
C LEU A 127 -6.86 24.48 -18.66
N THR A 128 -5.63 24.88 -18.39
CA THR A 128 -5.36 26.21 -17.86
C THR A 128 -5.85 27.15 -18.95
N ARG A 129 -6.85 27.97 -18.64
CA ARG A 129 -7.17 29.11 -19.50
C ARG A 129 -5.87 29.91 -19.58
N HIS A 130 -5.19 29.82 -20.72
CA HIS A 130 -4.31 30.90 -21.14
C HIS A 130 -5.27 32.04 -21.37
N ASP A 131 -5.53 32.79 -20.30
CA ASP A 131 -6.01 34.14 -20.43
C ASP A 131 -4.92 34.79 -21.28
N ARG A 132 -5.18 34.91 -22.59
CA ARG A 132 -4.44 35.82 -23.45
C ARG A 132 -4.77 37.18 -22.86
N GLY A 133 -4.09 37.53 -21.76
CA GLY A 133 -3.84 38.92 -21.44
C GLY A 133 -3.33 39.48 -22.74
N GLN A 134 -4.11 40.38 -23.33
CA GLN A 134 -3.73 41.07 -24.55
C GLN A 134 -2.32 41.58 -24.30
N GLU A 135 -1.32 40.94 -24.91
CA GLU A 135 0.02 41.50 -24.95
C GLU A 135 -0.17 42.81 -25.71
N LEU A 136 -0.18 43.90 -24.95
CA LEU A 136 -0.26 45.25 -25.49
C LEU A 136 1.08 45.47 -26.20
N HIS A 137 1.17 45.08 -27.46
CA HIS A 137 2.33 45.35 -28.28
C HIS A 137 2.38 46.85 -28.54
N LEU A 138 3.33 47.52 -27.90
CA LEU A 138 3.63 48.92 -28.17
C LEU A 138 4.39 48.96 -29.51
N VAL A 139 3.68 49.27 -30.59
CA VAL A 139 4.27 49.44 -31.92
C VAL A 139 4.54 50.91 -32.14
N ASP A 140 5.77 51.25 -32.51
CA ASP A 140 6.15 52.61 -32.88
C ASP A 140 5.41 53.01 -34.16
N THR A 141 4.82 54.21 -34.20
CA THR A 141 3.96 54.66 -35.31
C THR A 141 4.74 54.68 -36.63
N SER A 142 6.06 54.86 -36.57
CA SER A 142 6.97 54.80 -37.72
C SER A 142 6.90 53.46 -38.48
N ALA A 143 6.65 52.34 -37.78
CA ALA A 143 6.58 51.01 -38.37
C ALA A 143 5.26 50.70 -39.09
N ILE A 144 4.20 51.49 -38.88
CA ILE A 144 2.88 51.31 -39.50
C ILE A 144 2.69 52.20 -40.72
N ILE A 145 3.42 53.33 -40.79
CA ILE A 145 3.23 54.33 -41.84
C ILE A 145 3.94 53.95 -43.15
N ASP A 146 4.85 52.97 -43.14
CA ASP A 146 5.67 52.61 -44.33
C ASP A 146 5.08 51.48 -45.20
N GLY A 147 3.88 50.97 -44.89
CA GLY A 147 3.13 50.01 -45.73
C GLY A 147 3.09 48.58 -45.21
#